data_AF-A0A4Y3VQI9-F1
#
_entry.id   AF-A0A4Y3VQI9-F1
#
_cell.length_a   1.000
_cell.length_b   1.000
_cell.length_c   1.000
_cell.angle_alpha   90.00
_cell.angle_beta   90.00
_cell.angle_gamma   90.00
#
_symmetry.space_group_name_H-M   'P 1'
#
loop_
_entity.id
_entity.type
_entity.pdbx_description
1 polymer ?
#
loop_
_entity_poly.entity_id
_entity_poly.type
_entity_poly.pdbx_seq_one_letter_code
_entity_poly.pdbx_strand_id
1 'polypeptide(L)'
;MIQATGRTELPEPLVALLVHHLDMPVSRSRVTPEATFESLGMDSLALRELVVAAEDEFGVVLPDAALDLSPASTLGEAARAFCDAS
;
A
#
# COMPACT_ATOMS: atom_id res chain seq x y z
N MET A 1 13.69 22.07 3.88
CA MET A 1 12.40 22.40 3.24
C MET A 1 11.70 21.10 2.89
N ILE A 2 10.60 20.78 3.56
CA ILE A 2 9.47 19.98 3.06
C ILE A 2 8.37 20.13 4.13
N GLN A 3 7.26 20.79 3.79
CA GLN A 3 6.05 20.91 4.61
C GLN A 3 4.85 21.11 3.65
N ALA A 4 4.12 20.03 3.38
CA ALA A 4 2.81 19.91 2.71
C ALA A 4 2.57 18.39 2.50
N THR A 5 1.36 17.83 2.55
CA THR A 5 0.08 18.43 2.10
C THR A 5 -1.10 18.23 3.05
N GLY A 6 -1.14 17.15 3.82
CA GLY A 6 -2.24 16.84 4.75
C GLY A 6 -3.59 16.54 4.08
N ARG A 7 -3.59 15.84 2.93
CA ARG A 7 -4.81 15.42 2.21
C ARG A 7 -4.69 13.99 1.70
N THR A 8 -5.28 13.05 2.43
CA THR A 8 -5.36 11.60 2.10
C THR A 8 -4.03 11.02 1.63
N GLU A 9 -3.00 11.21 2.46
CA GLU A 9 -1.64 10.78 2.15
C GLU A 9 -1.53 9.28 2.47
N LEU A 10 -1.09 8.49 1.48
CA LEU A 10 -0.84 7.05 1.68
C LEU A 10 0.30 6.87 2.69
N PRO A 11 0.19 5.96 3.68
CA PRO A 11 1.23 5.72 4.67
C PRO A 11 2.59 5.48 4.02
N GLU A 12 3.63 6.12 4.54
CA GLU A 12 4.98 6.01 3.97
C GLU A 12 5.50 4.55 3.92
N PRO A 13 5.20 3.65 4.89
CA PRO A 13 5.46 2.22 4.77
C PRO A 13 4.76 1.57 3.57
N LEU A 14 3.47 1.85 3.34
CA LEU A 14 2.72 1.31 2.20
C LEU A 14 3.30 1.80 0.87
N VAL A 15 3.68 3.08 0.78
CA VAL A 15 4.35 3.63 -0.41
C VAL A 15 5.72 3.02 -0.63
N ALA A 16 6.50 2.76 0.44
CA ALA A 16 7.80 2.12 0.36
C ALA A 16 7.67 0.67 -0.15
N LEU A 17 6.78 -0.12 0.45
CA LEU A 17 6.48 -1.50 0.04
C LEU A 17 6.05 -1.58 -1.44
N LEU A 18 5.13 -0.70 -1.87
CA LEU A 18 4.69 -0.65 -3.27
C LEU A 18 5.83 -0.31 -4.23
N VAL A 19 6.72 0.62 -3.86
CA VAL A 19 7.88 0.98 -4.69
C VAL A 19 8.93 -0.15 -4.72
N HIS A 20 9.07 -0.92 -3.63
CA HIS A 20 9.97 -2.06 -3.56
C HIS A 20 9.45 -3.24 -4.38
N HIS A 21 8.18 -3.64 -4.18
CA HIS A 21 7.61 -4.86 -4.77
C HIS A 21 7.24 -4.73 -6.25
N LEU A 22 7.00 -3.49 -6.75
CA LEU A 22 6.63 -3.27 -8.16
C LEU A 22 7.83 -3.24 -9.11
N ASP A 23 9.07 -3.19 -8.61
CA ASP A 23 10.37 -3.34 -9.31
C ASP A 23 10.55 -2.53 -10.63
N MET A 24 9.73 -1.48 -10.79
CA MET A 24 9.59 -0.66 -11.99
C MET A 24 9.53 0.80 -11.55
N PRO A 25 9.99 1.78 -12.34
CA PRO A 25 9.67 3.19 -12.14
C PRO A 25 8.17 3.48 -12.34
N VAL A 26 7.33 2.92 -11.46
CA VAL A 26 5.97 3.39 -11.19
C VAL A 26 6.13 4.77 -10.59
N SER A 27 6.07 5.79 -11.44
CA SER A 27 6.09 7.19 -11.02
C SER A 27 5.12 7.35 -9.84
N ARG A 28 5.55 7.99 -8.74
CA ARG A 28 4.69 8.25 -7.56
C ARG A 28 3.33 8.85 -7.95
N SER A 29 3.26 9.54 -9.09
CA SER A 29 2.05 10.00 -9.78
C SER A 29 0.98 8.93 -10.09
N ARG A 30 1.30 7.64 -10.08
CA ARG A 30 0.34 6.50 -10.19
C ARG A 30 -0.05 5.92 -8.84
N VAL A 31 0.73 6.18 -7.80
CA VAL A 31 0.49 5.69 -6.44
C VAL A 31 -0.45 6.69 -5.76
N THR A 32 -1.72 6.70 -6.18
CA THR A 32 -2.77 7.60 -5.68
C THR A 32 -3.82 6.82 -4.89
N PRO A 33 -4.54 7.43 -3.93
CA PRO A 33 -5.57 6.75 -3.14
C PRO A 33 -6.67 6.09 -3.97
N GLU A 34 -6.95 6.60 -5.16
CA GLU A 34 -7.98 6.12 -6.08
C GLU A 34 -7.49 5.01 -7.02
N ALA A 35 -6.18 4.75 -7.08
CA ALA A 35 -5.61 3.68 -7.90
C ALA A 35 -5.91 2.31 -7.27
N THR A 36 -6.29 1.33 -8.10
CA THR A 36 -6.45 -0.06 -7.68
C THR A 36 -5.14 -0.83 -7.77
N PHE A 37 -5.00 -1.86 -6.95
CA PHE A 37 -3.85 -2.77 -6.98
C PHE A 37 -3.64 -3.43 -8.35
N GLU A 38 -4.71 -3.89 -8.99
CA GLU A 38 -4.72 -4.42 -10.36
C GLU A 38 -4.17 -3.39 -11.37
N SER A 39 -4.55 -2.12 -11.24
CA SER A 39 -4.06 -1.06 -12.13
C SER A 39 -2.57 -0.74 -11.97
N LEU A 40 -1.96 -1.16 -10.85
CA LEU A 40 -0.53 -1.06 -10.60
C LEU A 40 0.23 -2.32 -11.05
N GLY A 41 -0.48 -3.40 -11.38
CA GLY A 41 0.10 -4.71 -11.71
C GLY A 41 0.27 -5.64 -10.50
N MET A 42 -0.33 -5.32 -9.35
CA MET A 42 -0.37 -6.20 -8.19
C MET A 42 -1.48 -7.24 -8.37
N ASP A 43 -1.12 -8.52 -8.34
CA ASP A 43 -2.09 -9.63 -8.28
C ASP A 43 -2.37 -10.06 -6.82
N SER A 44 -3.19 -11.09 -6.64
CA SER A 44 -3.55 -11.59 -5.31
C SER A 44 -2.42 -12.32 -4.58
N LEU A 45 -1.34 -12.71 -5.27
CA LEU A 45 -0.13 -13.26 -4.63
C LEU A 45 0.77 -12.11 -4.15
N ALA A 46 1.03 -11.13 -5.02
CA ALA A 46 1.78 -9.92 -4.71
C ALA A 46 1.16 -9.15 -3.53
N LEU A 47 -0.18 -9.13 -3.40
CA LEU A 47 -0.86 -8.56 -2.23
C LEU A 47 -0.55 -9.30 -0.92
N ARG A 48 -0.45 -10.64 -0.95
CA ARG A 48 -0.10 -11.42 0.24
C ARG A 48 1.38 -11.30 0.59
N GLU A 49 2.25 -11.22 -0.41
CA GLU A 49 3.66 -10.91 -0.22
C GLU A 49 3.86 -9.49 0.33
N LEU A 50 3.10 -8.51 -0.13
CA LEU A 50 3.11 -7.13 0.39
C LEU A 50 2.77 -7.07 1.89
N VAL A 51 1.79 -7.85 2.33
CA VAL A 51 1.42 -7.95 3.76
C VAL A 51 2.53 -8.60 4.58
N VAL A 52 3.10 -9.72 4.12
CA VAL A 52 4.21 -10.40 4.80
C VAL A 52 5.46 -9.51 4.85
N ALA A 53 5.76 -8.77 3.77
CA ALA A 53 6.84 -7.80 3.73
C ALA A 53 6.57 -6.61 4.66
N ALA A 54 5.32 -6.16 4.81
CA ALA A 54 4.96 -5.12 5.78
C ALA A 54 5.25 -5.58 7.23
N GLU A 55 4.85 -6.80 7.55
CA GLU A 55 5.08 -7.43 8.86
C GLU A 55 6.58 -7.62 9.16
N ASP A 56 7.37 -8.08 8.20
CA ASP A 56 8.81 -8.36 8.38
C ASP A 56 9.70 -7.10 8.32
N GLU A 57 9.46 -6.19 7.36
CA GLU A 57 10.29 -4.99 7.13
C GLU A 57 9.94 -3.85 8.10
N PHE A 58 8.65 -3.65 8.41
CA PHE A 58 8.18 -2.52 9.23
C PHE A 58 7.65 -2.93 10.61
N GLY A 59 7.47 -4.23 10.88
CA GLY A 59 6.94 -4.72 12.16
C GLY A 59 5.47 -4.37 12.40
N VAL A 60 4.72 -3.99 11.36
CA VAL A 60 3.29 -3.63 11.47
C VAL A 60 2.44 -4.89 11.39
N VAL A 61 1.57 -5.12 12.40
CA VAL A 61 0.66 -6.27 12.40
C VAL A 61 -0.64 -5.86 11.72
N LEU A 62 -0.79 -6.20 10.45
CA LEU A 62 -1.98 -5.87 9.69
C LEU A 62 -3.18 -6.73 10.15
N PRO A 63 -4.37 -6.15 10.39
CA PRO A 63 -5.54 -6.92 10.81
C PRO A 63 -6.03 -7.83 9.67
N ASP A 64 -6.78 -8.90 9.99
CA ASP A 64 -7.38 -9.79 8.98
C ASP A 64 -8.21 -9.03 7.91
N ALA A 65 -8.76 -7.86 8.25
CA ALA A 65 -9.46 -6.99 7.29
C ALA A 65 -8.53 -6.43 6.17
N ALA A 66 -7.22 -6.34 6.41
CA ALA A 66 -6.22 -6.02 5.40
C ALA A 66 -5.86 -7.24 4.53
N LEU A 67 -6.02 -8.47 5.05
CA LEU A 67 -5.88 -9.70 4.25
C LEU A 67 -7.05 -9.91 3.28
N ASP A 68 -8.19 -9.24 3.51
CA ASP A 68 -9.37 -9.22 2.62
C ASP A 68 -9.20 -8.21 1.45
N LEU A 69 -8.04 -7.54 1.34
CA LEU A 69 -7.70 -6.71 0.17
C LEU A 69 -7.60 -7.56 -1.10
N SER A 70 -8.26 -7.08 -2.15
CA SER A 70 -8.29 -7.72 -3.47
C SER A 70 -7.55 -6.87 -4.51
N PRO A 71 -7.21 -7.40 -5.69
CA PRO A 71 -6.68 -6.59 -6.80
C PRO A 71 -7.62 -5.44 -7.21
N ALA A 72 -8.93 -5.59 -7.02
CA ALA A 72 -9.92 -4.56 -7.28
C ALA A 72 -10.00 -3.47 -6.18
N SER A 73 -9.40 -3.71 -5.00
CA SER A 73 -9.35 -2.74 -3.91
C SER A 73 -8.40 -1.59 -4.25
N THR A 74 -8.66 -0.43 -3.66
CA THR A 74 -7.89 0.80 -3.86
C THR A 74 -6.75 0.96 -2.85
N LEU A 75 -5.72 1.73 -3.21
CA LEU A 75 -4.66 2.11 -2.27
C LEU A 75 -5.19 2.88 -1.07
N GLY A 76 -6.27 3.66 -1.22
CA GLY A 76 -6.92 4.38 -0.13
C GLY A 76 -7.58 3.45 0.90
N GLU A 77 -8.16 2.34 0.46
CA GLU A 77 -8.69 1.29 1.36
C GLU A 77 -7.56 0.59 2.12
N ALA A 78 -6.47 0.24 1.44
CA ALA A 78 -5.30 -0.35 2.08
C ALA A 78 -4.64 0.61 3.07
N ALA A 79 -4.45 1.88 2.69
CA ALA A 79 -3.94 2.92 3.58
C ALA A 79 -4.75 3.03 4.87
N ARG A 80 -6.08 2.91 4.78
CA ARG A 80 -6.96 2.89 5.94
C ARG A 80 -6.75 1.64 6.81
N ALA A 81 -6.62 0.47 6.20
CA ALA A 81 -6.32 -0.76 6.92
C ALA A 81 -4.94 -0.71 7.63
N PHE A 82 -3.95 -0.05 7.04
CA PHE A 82 -2.65 0.24 7.67
C PHE A 82 -2.76 1.24 8.85
N CYS A 83 -3.60 2.28 8.74
CA CYS A 83 -3.83 3.22 9.84
C CYS A 83 -4.65 2.62 11.00
N ASP A 84 -5.56 1.69 10.70
CA ASP A 84 -6.33 0.96 11.73
C ASP A 84 -5.48 -0.15 12.41
N ALA A 85 -4.27 -0.43 11.89
CA ALA A 85 -3.33 -1.43 12.41
C ALA A 85 -2.29 -0.89 13.42
N SER A 86 -2.17 0.44 13.57
CA SER A 86 -1.10 1.13 14.31
C SER A 86 -1.53 1.75 15.63
#